data_AF-A0A392SCW3-F1
#
_entry.id   AF-A0A392SCW3-F1
#
_cell.length_a   1.000
_cell.length_b   1.000
_cell.length_c   1.000
_cell.angle_alpha   90.00
_cell.angle_beta   90.00
_cell.angle_gamma   90.00
#
_symmetry.space_group_name_H-M   'P 1'
#
loop_
_entity.id
_entity.type
_entity.pdbx_description
1 polymer ?
#
loop_
_entity_poly.entity_id
_entity_poly.type
_entity_poly.pdbx_seq_one_letter_code
_entity_poly.pdbx_strand_id
1 'polypeptide(L)'
;KPGASNKVADALSRVPADWPESESIPSFHALVSSHTHHIVLQLQQDNVSDPFYKVFHDQHAQGVLPHPYAVVNGILLHASRFVINPASALCHKVISEFHDTPSGGHA
;
A
#
# COMPACT_ATOMS: atom_id res chain seq x y z
N LYS A 1 -25.82 -15.61 -39.62
CA LYS A 1 -25.94 -15.78 -38.16
C LYS A 1 -25.37 -14.53 -37.51
N PRO A 2 -26.21 -13.54 -37.15
CA PRO A 2 -25.76 -12.24 -36.63
C PRO A 2 -25.45 -12.33 -35.13
N GLY A 3 -24.51 -11.51 -34.69
CA GLY A 3 -23.73 -11.63 -33.47
C GLY A 3 -24.53 -11.59 -32.17
N ALA A 4 -24.04 -12.37 -31.20
CA ALA A 4 -24.40 -12.28 -29.80
C ALA A 4 -24.07 -10.88 -29.29
N SER A 5 -25.11 -10.07 -29.14
CA SER A 5 -25.03 -8.69 -28.67
C SER A 5 -24.49 -8.64 -27.23
N ASN A 6 -23.47 -7.80 -27.04
CA ASN A 6 -22.79 -7.52 -25.78
C ASN A 6 -23.77 -7.02 -24.70
N LYS A 7 -24.39 -7.95 -23.99
CA LYS A 7 -25.31 -7.68 -22.86
C LYS A 7 -24.61 -7.15 -21.60
N VAL A 8 -23.29 -7.08 -21.59
CA VAL A 8 -22.51 -6.76 -20.39
C VAL A 8 -22.26 -5.25 -20.23
N ALA A 9 -22.35 -4.47 -21.32
CA ALA A 9 -22.08 -3.03 -21.26
C ALA A 9 -23.27 -2.20 -20.74
N ASP A 10 -24.52 -2.65 -20.91
CA ASP A 10 -25.71 -1.90 -20.47
C ASP A 10 -25.92 -1.92 -18.94
N ALA A 11 -25.26 -2.84 -18.23
CA ALA A 11 -25.40 -3.00 -16.79
C ALA A 11 -24.62 -1.96 -15.97
N LEU A 12 -23.72 -1.18 -16.59
CA LEU A 12 -22.93 -0.13 -15.92
C LEU A 12 -23.44 1.30 -16.18
N SER A 13 -24.44 1.46 -17.06
CA SER A 13 -24.92 2.78 -17.51
C SER A 13 -26.32 3.10 -16.99
N ARG A 14 -26.59 2.87 -15.71
CA ARG A 14 -27.80 3.38 -15.05
C ARG A 14 -27.44 3.92 -13.69
N VAL A 15 -26.88 5.13 -13.69
CA VAL A 15 -26.90 6.01 -12.51
C VAL A 15 -28.36 6.44 -12.34
N PRO A 16 -29.06 6.02 -11.27
CA PRO A 16 -30.37 6.58 -10.95
C PRO A 16 -30.17 8.05 -10.59
N ALA A 17 -30.96 8.95 -11.18
CA ALA A 17 -30.87 10.39 -10.95
C ALA A 17 -31.46 10.87 -9.60
N ASP A 18 -31.68 9.95 -8.65
CA ASP A 18 -32.27 10.20 -7.34
C ASP A 18 -31.38 9.64 -6.22
N TRP A 19 -30.13 10.09 -6.18
CA TRP A 19 -29.31 9.94 -4.97
C TRP A 19 -29.65 11.10 -4.04
N PRO A 20 -30.19 10.86 -2.83
CA PRO A 20 -30.23 11.91 -1.82
C PRO A 20 -28.79 12.36 -1.58
N GLU A 21 -28.56 13.67 -1.74
CA GLU A 21 -27.30 14.34 -1.49
C GLU A 21 -26.96 14.27 0.00
N SER A 22 -26.44 13.11 0.45
CA SER A 22 -25.72 12.90 1.71
C SER A 22 -25.71 11.42 2.07
N GLU A 23 -25.01 10.56 1.31
CA GLU A 23 -24.48 9.31 1.88
C GLU A 23 -23.07 9.09 1.35
N SER A 24 -22.15 8.86 2.30
CA SER A 24 -20.71 8.82 2.10
C SER A 24 -20.30 7.92 0.95
N ILE A 25 -19.40 8.43 0.11
CA ILE A 25 -18.53 7.63 -0.77
C ILE A 25 -18.05 6.42 0.06
N PRO A 26 -18.30 5.16 -0.36
CA PRO A 26 -17.81 4.01 0.38
C PRO A 26 -16.29 4.02 0.29
N SER A 27 -15.67 4.59 1.31
CA SER A 27 -14.23 4.60 1.47
C SER A 27 -13.78 3.15 1.54
N PHE A 28 -12.87 2.77 0.63
CA PHE A 28 -12.27 1.44 0.54
C PHE A 28 -11.38 1.18 1.78
N HIS A 29 -12.00 1.01 2.95
CA HIS A 29 -11.30 1.00 4.25
C HIS A 29 -11.46 -0.31 5.02
N ALA A 30 -12.22 -1.29 4.51
CA ALA A 30 -12.67 -2.42 5.32
C ALA A 30 -12.08 -3.79 4.94
N LEU A 31 -10.89 -3.84 4.30
CA LEU A 31 -10.16 -5.10 4.08
C LEU A 31 -8.67 -5.00 4.46
N VAL A 32 -8.28 -3.99 5.24
CA VAL A 32 -6.91 -3.91 5.74
C VAL A 32 -6.81 -4.86 6.93
N SER A 33 -6.17 -6.03 6.75
CA SER A 33 -5.80 -6.89 7.88
C SER A 33 -5.07 -6.03 8.91
N SER A 34 -5.56 -6.04 10.16
CA SER A 34 -5.10 -5.19 11.27
C SER A 34 -3.59 -5.23 11.49
N HIS A 35 -2.96 -6.36 11.21
CA HIS A 35 -1.52 -6.58 11.34
C HIS A 35 -0.72 -5.77 10.31
N THR A 36 -1.18 -5.75 9.05
CA THR A 36 -0.60 -4.93 7.98
C THR A 36 -0.61 -3.44 8.31
N HIS A 37 -1.68 -2.97 8.97
CA HIS A 37 -1.79 -1.56 9.36
C HIS A 37 -0.72 -1.18 10.38
N HIS A 38 -0.49 -2.02 11.39
CA HIS A 38 0.55 -1.78 12.41
C HIS A 38 1.96 -1.76 11.81
N ILE A 39 2.26 -2.64 10.84
CA ILE A 39 3.56 -2.66 10.15
C ILE A 39 3.78 -1.34 9.40
N VAL A 40 2.78 -0.85 8.68
CA VAL A 40 2.89 0.40 7.91
C VAL A 40 3.04 1.60 8.83
N LEU A 41 2.30 1.69 9.94
CA LEU A 41 2.45 2.76 10.91
C LEU A 41 3.85 2.77 11.54
N GLN A 42 4.38 1.61 11.92
CA GLN A 42 5.74 1.51 12.45
C GLN A 42 6.76 1.96 11.39
N LEU A 43 6.59 1.53 10.14
CA LEU A 43 7.47 1.93 9.05
C LEU A 43 7.47 3.44 8.82
N GLN A 44 6.31 4.10 8.94
CA GLN A 44 6.21 5.56 8.85
C GLN A 44 6.99 6.24 9.98
N GLN A 45 6.89 5.73 11.21
CA GLN A 45 7.65 6.25 12.35
C GLN A 45 9.16 6.05 12.17
N ASP A 46 9.57 4.88 11.69
CA ASP A 46 10.97 4.56 11.39
C ASP A 46 11.52 5.54 10.34
N ASN A 47 10.75 5.83 9.28
CA ASN A 47 11.16 6.77 8.23
C ASN A 47 11.40 8.20 8.72
N VAL A 48 10.77 8.60 9.82
CA VAL A 48 10.95 9.94 10.43
C VAL A 48 12.12 9.95 11.42
N SER A 49 12.29 8.86 12.18
CA SER A 49 13.19 8.82 13.34
C SER A 49 14.57 8.26 13.03
N ASP A 50 14.69 7.25 12.18
CA ASP A 50 15.93 6.52 11.94
C ASP A 50 16.85 7.27 10.94
N PRO A 51 18.12 7.52 11.32
CA PRO A 51 19.08 8.22 10.46
C PRO A 51 19.31 7.53 9.11
N PHE A 52 19.11 6.21 9.01
CA PHE A 52 19.19 5.48 7.74
C PHE A 52 18.26 6.10 6.68
N TYR A 53 16.99 6.35 7.02
CA TYR A 53 16.03 6.90 6.08
C TYR A 53 16.27 8.39 5.82
N LYS A 54 16.75 9.14 6.82
CA LYS A 54 17.04 10.57 6.66
C LYS A 54 18.00 10.85 5.50
N VAL A 55 19.03 10.03 5.32
CA VAL A 55 19.96 10.17 4.20
C VAL A 55 19.23 10.10 2.85
N PHE A 56 18.28 9.18 2.69
CA PHE A 56 17.49 9.07 1.46
C PHE A 56 16.48 10.22 1.32
N HIS A 57 15.87 10.68 2.41
CA HIS A 57 14.98 11.84 2.40
C HIS A 57 15.71 13.12 2.00
N ASP A 58 16.94 13.31 2.49
CA ASP A 58 17.79 14.44 2.12
C ASP A 58 18.19 14.37 0.65
N GLN A 59 18.55 13.18 0.14
CA GLN A 59 18.83 12.96 -1.29
C GLN A 59 17.60 13.23 -2.16
N HIS A 60 16.41 12.85 -1.70
CA HIS A 60 15.14 13.16 -2.38
C HIS A 60 14.87 14.67 -2.40
N ALA A 61 15.08 15.37 -1.29
CA ALA A 61 14.94 16.83 -1.21
C ALA A 61 15.95 17.57 -2.11
N GLN A 62 17.14 17.01 -2.30
CA GLN A 62 18.18 17.53 -3.20
C GLN A 62 17.99 17.12 -4.67
N GLY A 63 17.03 16.25 -4.98
CA GLY A 63 16.80 15.75 -6.34
C GLY A 63 17.87 14.80 -6.86
N VAL A 64 18.69 14.22 -5.98
CA VAL A 64 19.79 13.30 -6.31
C VAL A 64 19.51 11.85 -5.90
N LEU A 65 18.26 11.56 -5.49
CA LEU A 65 17.87 10.21 -5.10
C LEU A 65 18.10 9.22 -6.25
N PRO A 66 18.90 8.15 -6.04
CA PRO A 66 19.22 7.23 -7.11
C PRO A 66 18.02 6.37 -7.51
N HIS A 67 17.83 6.17 -8.81
CA HIS A 67 16.89 5.15 -9.29
C HIS A 67 17.38 3.75 -8.87
N PRO A 68 16.51 2.82 -8.41
CA PRO A 68 15.04 2.85 -8.44
C PRO A 68 14.39 3.23 -7.10
N TYR A 69 15.07 4.02 -6.27
CA TYR A 69 14.50 4.53 -5.03
C TYR A 69 13.52 5.67 -5.29
N ALA A 70 12.46 5.72 -4.49
CA ALA A 70 11.47 6.78 -4.51
C ALA A 70 10.99 7.04 -3.08
N VAL A 71 10.67 8.30 -2.75
CA VAL A 71 9.98 8.64 -1.50
C VAL A 71 8.55 9.01 -1.83
N VAL A 72 7.59 8.24 -1.31
CA VAL A 72 6.16 8.46 -1.55
C VAL A 72 5.45 8.60 -0.21
N ASN A 73 4.75 9.72 -0.01
CA ASN A 73 4.06 10.03 1.26
C ASN A 73 4.97 9.91 2.50
N GLY A 74 6.24 10.29 2.37
CA GLY A 74 7.22 10.20 3.46
C GLY A 74 7.77 8.80 3.72
N ILE A 75 7.47 7.81 2.87
CA ILE A 75 7.97 6.43 3.00
C ILE A 75 8.95 6.14 1.86
N LEU A 76 10.12 5.58 2.20
CA LEU A 76 11.11 5.10 1.24
C LEU A 76 10.65 3.80 0.56
N LEU A 77 10.66 3.82 -0.77
CA LEU A 77 10.36 2.70 -1.66
C LEU A 77 11.58 2.37 -2.54
N HIS A 78 11.73 1.11 -2.88
CA HIS A 78 12.64 0.61 -3.91
C HIS A 78 11.85 -0.21 -4.92
N ALA A 79 11.75 0.26 -6.16
CA ALA A 79 10.94 -0.38 -7.22
C ALA A 79 9.51 -0.75 -6.74
N SER A 80 8.82 0.21 -6.12
CA SER A 80 7.46 0.07 -5.56
C SER A 80 7.32 -0.89 -4.36
N ARG A 81 8.42 -1.28 -3.73
CA ARG A 81 8.42 -2.08 -2.48
C ARG A 81 8.90 -1.24 -1.30
N PHE A 82 8.32 -1.45 -0.13
CA PHE A 82 8.79 -0.82 1.10
C PHE A 82 10.23 -1.20 1.40
N VAL A 83 11.05 -0.22 1.72
CA VAL A 83 12.41 -0.44 2.21
C VAL A 83 12.36 -0.52 3.72
N ILE A 84 12.84 -1.62 4.27
CA ILE A 84 12.99 -1.81 5.71
C ILE A 84 14.48 -1.89 6.00
N ASN A 85 14.95 -1.05 6.92
CA ASN A 85 16.31 -1.14 7.44
C ASN A 85 16.52 -2.55 8.03
N PRO A 86 17.55 -3.31 7.61
CA PRO A 86 17.80 -4.66 8.15
C PRO A 86 18.04 -4.66 9.67
N ALA A 87 18.48 -3.53 10.25
CA ALA A 87 18.61 -3.38 11.70
C ALA A 87 17.28 -3.11 12.42
N SER A 88 16.18 -2.82 11.71
CA SER A 88 14.88 -2.55 12.31
C SER A 88 14.25 -3.82 12.87
N ALA A 89 13.69 -3.73 14.07
CA ALA A 89 12.90 -4.79 14.68
C ALA A 89 11.67 -5.18 13.83
N LEU A 90 11.24 -4.31 12.91
CA LEU A 90 10.15 -4.58 11.98
C LEU A 90 10.47 -5.74 11.03
N CYS A 91 11.74 -5.88 10.62
CA CYS A 91 12.16 -6.97 9.75
C CYS A 91 11.85 -8.35 10.37
N HIS A 92 12.21 -8.53 11.64
CA HIS A 92 11.92 -9.76 12.38
C HIS A 92 10.42 -10.02 12.53
N LYS A 93 9.62 -8.98 12.80
CA LYS A 93 8.16 -9.09 12.93
C LYS A 93 7.48 -9.52 11.62
N VAL A 94 7.90 -8.93 10.50
CA VAL A 94 7.36 -9.27 9.16
C VAL A 94 7.69 -10.72 8.81
N ILE A 95 8.92 -11.15 9.08
CA ILE A 95 9.36 -12.53 8.82
C ILE A 95 8.59 -13.52 9.71
N SER A 96 8.47 -13.26 11.01
CA SER A 96 7.72 -14.13 11.92
C SER A 96 6.26 -14.27 11.53
N GLU A 97 5.59 -13.16 11.18
CA GLU A 97 4.18 -13.19 10.77
C GLU A 97 3.96 -14.05 9.52
N PHE A 98 4.88 -13.99 8.55
CA PHE A 98 4.81 -14.80 7.33
C PHE A 98 4.99 -16.30 7.62
N HIS A 99 5.80 -16.65 8.62
CA HIS A 99 6.00 -18.04 9.02
C HIS A 99 4.89 -18.59 9.93
N ASP A 100 4.26 -17.73 10.74
CA ASP A 100 3.26 -18.12 11.72
C ASP A 100 1.82 -18.15 11.16
N THR A 101 1.56 -17.52 10.00
CA THR A 101 0.25 -17.55 9.36
C THR A 101 0.03 -18.85 8.56
N PRO A 102 -1.11 -19.56 8.72
CA PRO A 102 -1.40 -20.82 8.01
C PRO A 102 -1.38 -20.72 6.48
N SER A 103 -1.51 -19.51 5.93
CA SER A 103 -1.41 -19.21 4.49
C SER A 103 0.03 -19.11 3.96
N GLY A 104 1.03 -19.08 4.85
CA GLY A 104 2.45 -18.83 4.52
C GLY A 104 3.26 -20.05 4.10
N GLY A 105 2.72 -21.26 4.23
CA GLY A 105 3.35 -22.45 3.64
C GLY A 105 2.98 -23.76 4.29
N HIS A 106 1.85 -24.35 3.89
CA HIS A 106 1.69 -25.80 3.72
C HIS A 106 0.92 -25.99 2.40
N ALA A 107 1.67 -26.05 1.29
CA ALA A 107 1.21 -26.60 0.03
C ALA A 107 2.03 -27.86 -0.26
#